data_AF-A0A8T4PNS0-F1
#
_entry.id   AF-A0A8T4PNS0-F1
#
_cell.length_a   1.000
_cell.length_b   1.000
_cell.length_c   1.000
_cell.angle_alpha   90.00
_cell.angle_beta   90.00
_cell.angle_gamma   90.00
#
_symmetry.space_group_name_H-M   'P 1'
#
loop_
_entity.id
_entity.type
_entity.pdbx_description
1 polymer ?
#
loop_
_entity_poly.entity_id
_entity_poly.type
_entity_poly.pdbx_seq_one_letter_code
_entity_poly.pdbx_strand_id
1 'polypeptide(L)'
;MATELISLGILFLCAIIGGIIASRFKQPAVFGLLLVGAVIGPSALNIVQDGSMIRMMAEFGAILILFIIGLEFDVSKLMKLGARSILIGLLKFAIVLFFGYETTLLLGLNSKIALFVGVILSFSSTVVIIKVLEQKDMFSRREVPLLVAVLIIEDVIAVLALTFFSGIKDSRVGFISTFEHIIFSIAILVAAYLIMMKILKYGVNIILKNSSDESVLTFLSLGIGALFSYFAFYLGLTPSAGAFLAGSLIASLPNAKEYGKAIHPYAMIFTSIFFISMGTLVNFRSVESNLALIGALIFTIFISRFIAIGFLTFLLANFKNEQPFFSSIAMISVGEFSLLVAKESEKFGVGIDLVTITAAIIFISAILMSIGISYSENLHNALNSRVPIKTKLKLDRISSYMRKFFDQLEIESFSTKKLRSDSKYTLMLMVVALFTFFILRRVSLMIGHKYNALVLYAFYAASAAVMIYLLNLVYKKLKALHHTLSVILTNVDSSKNLKKCTRILNSLLIALLLFFSAMLFPFAMFAFNLSPWANTLPFIFIIISFYYLKNLVILIDGSHHSGLSYSTSVAAAKF
;
A
#
# COMPACT_ATOMS: atom_id res chain seq x y z
N MET A 1 32.12 4.23 24.01
CA MET A 1 32.20 5.69 23.79
C MET A 1 33.21 6.12 22.71
N ALA A 2 34.53 6.03 22.91
CA ALA A 2 35.50 6.53 21.91
C ALA A 2 35.39 5.81 20.54
N THR A 3 35.25 4.48 20.55
CA THR A 3 35.05 3.66 19.34
C THR A 3 33.71 3.95 18.64
N GLU A 4 32.66 4.20 19.40
CA GLU A 4 31.33 4.54 18.88
C GLU A 4 31.31 5.95 18.25
N LEU A 5 32.03 6.91 18.85
CA LEU A 5 32.20 8.26 18.28
C LEU A 5 32.97 8.22 16.95
N ILE A 6 34.03 7.43 16.87
CA ILE A 6 34.76 7.21 15.60
C ILE A 6 33.82 6.60 14.56
N SER A 7 33.07 5.56 14.95
CA SER A 7 32.11 4.90 14.05
C SER A 7 31.05 5.88 13.54
N LEU A 8 30.53 6.75 14.41
CA LEU A 8 29.57 7.79 14.03
C LEU A 8 30.18 8.82 13.07
N GLY A 9 31.42 9.28 13.33
CA GLY A 9 32.15 10.17 12.44
C GLY A 9 32.35 9.55 11.05
N ILE A 10 32.71 8.27 11.00
CA ILE A 10 32.82 7.50 9.75
C ILE A 10 31.47 7.44 9.03
N LEU A 11 30.37 7.16 9.74
CA LEU A 11 29.03 7.12 9.14
C LEU A 11 28.64 8.46 8.51
N PHE A 12 28.94 9.60 9.13
CA PHE A 12 28.66 10.91 8.54
C PHE A 12 29.50 11.19 7.28
N LEU A 13 30.79 10.86 7.30
CA LEU A 13 31.63 10.97 6.09
C LEU A 13 31.14 10.04 4.98
N CYS A 14 30.74 8.82 5.34
CA CYS A 14 30.12 7.85 4.44
C CYS A 14 28.80 8.36 3.85
N ALA A 15 28.00 9.10 4.61
CA ALA A 15 26.77 9.71 4.11
C ALA A 15 27.07 10.74 3.01
N ILE A 16 28.14 11.54 3.15
CA ILE A 16 28.59 12.48 2.11
C ILE A 16 29.01 11.71 0.86
N ILE A 17 29.84 10.67 1.01
CA ILE A 17 30.29 9.83 -0.11
C ILE A 17 29.09 9.18 -0.81
N GLY A 18 28.14 8.64 -0.03
CA GLY A 18 26.92 8.05 -0.55
C GLY A 18 26.07 9.06 -1.32
N GLY A 19 25.90 10.27 -0.78
CA GLY A 19 25.21 11.36 -1.48
C GLY A 19 25.89 11.74 -2.80
N ILE A 20 27.22 11.82 -2.84
CA ILE A 20 27.99 12.09 -4.06
C ILE A 20 27.81 10.96 -5.09
N ILE A 21 27.90 9.70 -4.65
CA ILE A 21 27.67 8.51 -5.49
C ILE A 21 26.26 8.58 -6.09
N ALA A 22 25.24 8.76 -5.25
CA ALA A 22 23.85 8.89 -5.68
C ALA A 22 23.67 10.01 -6.72
N SER A 23 24.20 11.20 -6.45
CA SER A 23 24.15 12.34 -7.37
C SER A 23 24.83 12.03 -8.71
N ARG A 24 26.01 11.41 -8.68
CA ARG A 24 26.77 11.03 -9.89
C ARG A 24 26.02 10.02 -10.75
N PHE A 25 25.37 9.05 -10.13
CA PHE A 25 24.52 8.06 -10.81
C PHE A 25 23.13 8.57 -11.15
N LYS A 26 22.79 9.82 -10.78
CA LYS A 26 21.44 10.38 -10.92
C LYS A 26 20.40 9.46 -10.24
N GLN A 27 20.70 9.05 -9.03
CA GLN A 27 19.85 8.24 -8.17
C GLN A 27 19.54 9.00 -6.87
N PRO A 28 18.49 8.65 -6.11
CA PRO A 28 18.26 9.24 -4.79
C PRO A 28 19.34 8.89 -3.79
N ALA A 29 19.47 9.72 -2.75
CA ALA A 29 20.46 9.52 -1.68
C ALA A 29 20.44 8.09 -1.10
N VAL A 30 19.26 7.51 -0.91
CA VAL A 30 19.06 6.15 -0.40
C VAL A 30 19.90 5.11 -1.14
N PHE A 31 20.00 5.22 -2.47
CA PHE A 31 20.82 4.34 -3.30
C PHE A 31 22.29 4.40 -2.87
N GLY A 32 22.86 5.60 -2.77
CA GLY A 32 24.27 5.75 -2.41
C GLY A 32 24.55 5.39 -0.95
N LEU A 33 23.62 5.70 -0.04
CA LEU A 33 23.73 5.38 1.38
C LEU A 33 23.78 3.87 1.64
N LEU A 34 22.89 3.11 1.00
CA LEU A 34 22.90 1.64 1.08
C LEU A 34 24.19 1.05 0.49
N LEU A 35 24.72 1.65 -0.58
CA LEU A 35 25.88 1.13 -1.31
C LEU A 35 27.13 1.30 -0.44
N VAL A 36 27.31 2.51 0.10
CA VAL A 36 28.40 2.78 1.04
C VAL A 36 28.27 1.90 2.27
N GLY A 37 27.06 1.74 2.83
CA GLY A 37 26.80 0.81 3.93
C GLY A 37 27.26 -0.62 3.62
N ALA A 38 26.90 -1.15 2.45
CA ALA A 38 27.33 -2.48 2.03
C ALA A 38 28.86 -2.61 1.90
N VAL A 39 29.54 -1.55 1.44
CA VAL A 39 31.00 -1.52 1.29
C VAL A 39 31.72 -1.42 2.65
N ILE A 40 31.25 -0.56 3.56
CA ILE A 40 31.89 -0.38 4.87
C ILE A 40 31.50 -1.45 5.89
N GLY A 41 30.45 -2.21 5.61
CA GLY A 41 29.94 -3.25 6.49
C GLY A 41 30.84 -4.49 6.59
N PRO A 42 30.49 -5.43 7.49
CA PRO A 42 31.32 -6.60 7.80
C PRO A 42 31.61 -7.53 6.61
N SER A 43 30.71 -7.56 5.62
CA SER A 43 30.82 -8.41 4.44
C SER A 43 31.86 -7.93 3.42
N ALA A 44 32.35 -6.69 3.54
CA ALA A 44 33.39 -6.13 2.67
C ALA A 44 34.55 -5.57 3.49
N LEU A 45 34.60 -4.25 3.73
CA LEU A 45 35.75 -3.62 4.39
C LEU A 45 35.75 -3.78 5.93
N ASN A 46 34.61 -4.18 6.52
CA ASN A 46 34.44 -4.39 7.96
C ASN A 46 34.93 -3.20 8.82
N ILE A 47 34.67 -1.98 8.34
CA ILE A 47 35.07 -0.72 8.99
C ILE A 47 34.10 -0.38 10.12
N VAL A 48 32.80 -0.60 9.90
CA VAL A 48 31.74 -0.33 10.87
C VAL A 48 31.09 -1.64 11.27
N GLN A 49 31.08 -1.90 12.57
CA GLN A 49 30.41 -3.07 13.17
C GLN A 49 29.11 -2.65 13.85
N ASP A 50 28.22 -3.62 14.04
CA ASP A 50 26.91 -3.45 14.64
C ASP A 50 27.02 -3.13 16.15
N GLY A 51 27.21 -1.85 16.46
CA GLY A 51 27.20 -1.32 17.82
C GLY A 51 25.80 -0.92 18.27
N SER A 52 25.52 -1.03 19.57
CA SER A 52 24.23 -0.65 20.16
C SER A 52 23.82 0.80 19.86
N MET A 53 24.77 1.73 19.83
CA MET A 53 24.53 3.13 19.45
C MET A 53 24.06 3.28 18.00
N ILE A 54 24.71 2.59 17.06
CA ILE A 54 24.38 2.66 15.62
C ILE A 54 22.98 2.08 15.40
N ARG A 55 22.68 0.96 16.05
CA ARG A 55 21.36 0.32 16.00
C ARG A 55 20.26 1.25 16.53
N MET A 56 20.49 1.88 17.68
CA MET A 56 19.54 2.86 18.24
C MET A 56 19.33 4.06 17.30
N MET A 57 20.40 4.59 16.71
CA MET A 57 20.31 5.68 15.74
C MET A 57 19.57 5.27 14.46
N ALA A 58 19.80 4.06 13.96
CA ALA A 58 19.12 3.51 12.80
C ALA A 58 17.63 3.29 13.07
N GLU A 59 17.26 2.78 14.25
CA GLU A 59 15.86 2.66 14.67
C GLU A 59 15.18 4.03 14.75
N PHE A 60 15.86 5.04 15.29
CA PHE A 60 15.34 6.41 15.30
C PHE A 60 15.23 7.00 13.88
N GLY A 61 16.15 6.65 12.98
CA GLY A 61 16.04 6.96 11.56
C GLY A 61 14.79 6.36 10.92
N ALA A 62 14.51 5.08 11.14
CA ALA A 62 13.28 4.45 10.67
C ALA A 62 12.01 5.15 11.21
N ILE A 63 12.02 5.54 12.48
CA ILE A 63 10.94 6.33 13.10
C ILE A 63 10.77 7.67 12.38
N LEU A 64 11.85 8.41 12.17
CA LEU A 64 11.79 9.74 11.55
C LEU A 64 11.40 9.71 10.07
N ILE A 65 11.78 8.68 9.31
CA ILE A 65 11.28 8.47 7.94
C ILE A 65 9.76 8.41 7.96
N LEU A 66 9.19 7.54 8.80
CA LEU A 66 7.74 7.36 8.89
C LEU A 66 7.04 8.62 9.42
N PHE A 67 7.70 9.37 10.31
CA PHE A 67 7.20 10.66 10.79
C PHE A 67 7.14 11.72 9.68
N ILE A 68 8.19 11.87 8.86
CA ILE A 68 8.18 12.79 7.70
C ILE A 68 7.07 12.39 6.72
N ILE A 69 6.90 11.10 6.47
CA ILE A 69 5.82 10.62 5.60
C ILE A 69 4.45 10.96 6.22
N GLY A 70 4.30 10.79 7.53
CA GLY A 70 3.13 11.24 8.27
C GLY A 70 2.89 12.76 8.16
N LEU A 71 3.94 13.58 8.14
CA LEU A 71 3.85 15.03 7.97
C LEU A 71 3.36 15.44 6.58
N GLU A 72 3.81 14.73 5.55
CA GLU A 72 3.35 14.94 4.17
C GLU A 72 1.92 14.43 3.96
N PHE A 73 1.50 13.50 4.82
CA PHE A 73 0.19 12.88 4.79
C PHE A 73 -0.91 13.79 5.32
N ASP A 74 -1.63 14.37 4.37
CA ASP A 74 -2.85 15.11 4.62
C ASP A 74 -4.07 14.21 4.31
N VAL A 75 -4.80 13.81 5.35
CA VAL A 75 -6.04 13.01 5.23
C VAL A 75 -7.06 13.67 4.28
N SER A 76 -7.07 15.01 4.22
CA SER A 76 -7.93 15.74 3.29
C SER A 76 -7.47 15.64 1.84
N LYS A 77 -6.16 15.46 1.59
CA LYS A 77 -5.61 15.17 0.25
C LYS A 77 -5.92 13.74 -0.17
N LEU A 78 -5.86 12.76 0.73
CA LEU A 78 -6.31 11.38 0.41
C LEU A 78 -7.73 11.35 -0.15
N MET A 79 -8.64 12.10 0.47
CA MET A 79 -10.02 12.21 0.01
C MET A 79 -10.15 12.83 -1.40
N LYS A 80 -9.12 13.54 -1.86
CA LYS A 80 -9.04 14.16 -3.19
C LYS A 80 -8.33 13.28 -4.23
N LEU A 81 -7.68 12.18 -3.84
CA LEU A 81 -6.93 11.30 -4.76
C LEU A 81 -7.82 10.58 -5.79
N GLY A 82 -9.14 10.67 -5.68
CA GLY A 82 -10.10 10.08 -6.61
C GLY A 82 -10.28 8.57 -6.39
N ALA A 83 -11.50 8.08 -6.59
CA ALA A 83 -11.81 6.65 -6.42
C ALA A 83 -11.00 5.75 -7.39
N ARG A 84 -10.63 6.30 -8.55
CA ARG A 84 -9.81 5.63 -9.56
C ARG A 84 -8.42 5.26 -9.02
N SER A 85 -7.71 6.19 -8.41
CA SER A 85 -6.36 5.97 -7.88
C SER A 85 -6.37 4.96 -6.72
N ILE A 86 -7.37 5.05 -5.84
CA ILE A 86 -7.57 4.11 -4.71
C ILE A 86 -7.73 2.69 -5.22
N LEU A 87 -8.60 2.48 -6.22
CA LEU A 87 -8.81 1.16 -6.79
C LEU A 87 -7.55 0.63 -7.46
N ILE A 88 -6.84 1.46 -8.23
CA ILE A 88 -5.58 1.07 -8.90
C ILE A 88 -4.53 0.67 -7.86
N GLY A 89 -4.32 1.46 -6.81
CA GLY A 89 -3.34 1.15 -5.76
C GLY A 89 -3.64 -0.15 -5.01
N LEU A 90 -4.90 -0.37 -4.62
CA LEU A 90 -5.31 -1.61 -3.97
C LEU A 90 -5.13 -2.84 -4.87
N LEU A 91 -5.57 -2.75 -6.13
CA LEU A 91 -5.41 -3.85 -7.09
C LEU A 91 -3.94 -4.10 -7.41
N LYS A 92 -3.13 -3.04 -7.56
CA LYS A 92 -1.69 -3.17 -7.82
C LYS A 92 -1.01 -3.91 -6.67
N PHE A 93 -1.22 -3.46 -5.43
CA PHE A 93 -0.66 -4.13 -4.25
C PHE A 93 -1.04 -5.61 -4.23
N ALA A 94 -2.33 -5.91 -4.40
CA ALA A 94 -2.84 -7.27 -4.35
C ALA A 94 -2.24 -8.17 -5.47
N ILE A 95 -2.14 -7.66 -6.70
CA ILE A 95 -1.56 -8.38 -7.83
C ILE A 95 -0.07 -8.66 -7.60
N VAL A 96 0.72 -7.64 -7.28
CA VAL A 96 2.17 -7.81 -7.10
C VAL A 96 2.47 -8.74 -5.93
N LEU A 97 1.68 -8.65 -4.86
CA LEU A 97 1.78 -9.55 -3.70
C LEU A 97 1.55 -11.00 -4.11
N PHE A 98 0.47 -11.26 -4.84
CA PHE A 98 0.13 -12.61 -5.31
C PHE A 98 1.25 -13.18 -6.20
N PHE A 99 1.74 -12.40 -7.18
CA PHE A 99 2.82 -12.84 -8.05
C PHE A 99 4.13 -13.12 -7.28
N GLY A 100 4.50 -12.26 -6.32
CA GLY A 100 5.66 -12.47 -5.47
C GLY A 100 5.53 -13.70 -4.58
N TYR A 101 4.35 -13.90 -4.02
CA TYR A 101 4.01 -15.08 -3.22
C TYR A 101 4.15 -16.37 -4.03
N GLU A 102 3.46 -16.47 -5.16
CA GLU A 102 3.48 -17.66 -6.02
C GLU A 102 4.88 -17.92 -6.58
N THR A 103 5.61 -16.89 -7.03
CA THR A 103 7.01 -17.06 -7.48
C THR A 103 7.87 -17.69 -6.39
N THR A 104 7.70 -17.23 -5.15
CA THR A 104 8.48 -17.71 -4.01
C THR A 104 8.14 -19.17 -3.67
N LEU A 105 6.86 -19.54 -3.72
CA LEU A 105 6.43 -20.94 -3.56
C LEU A 105 6.96 -21.85 -4.67
N LEU A 106 6.93 -21.40 -5.92
CA LEU A 106 7.44 -22.15 -7.08
C LEU A 106 8.94 -22.42 -6.98
N LEU A 107 9.68 -21.56 -6.28
CA LEU A 107 11.10 -21.74 -5.97
C LEU A 107 11.33 -22.67 -4.76
N GLY A 108 10.29 -23.31 -4.24
CA GLY A 108 10.37 -24.28 -3.14
C GLY A 108 10.46 -23.67 -1.75
N LEU A 109 10.28 -22.35 -1.62
CA LEU A 109 10.32 -21.66 -0.33
C LEU A 109 8.96 -21.75 0.39
N ASN A 110 8.99 -21.70 1.73
CA ASN A 110 7.77 -21.86 2.51
C ASN A 110 6.83 -20.66 2.41
N SER A 111 5.57 -20.86 2.79
CA SER A 111 4.50 -19.85 2.71
C SER A 111 4.76 -18.59 3.54
N LYS A 112 5.54 -18.67 4.63
CA LYS A 112 5.90 -17.50 5.43
C LYS A 112 6.88 -16.62 4.67
N ILE A 113 7.93 -17.21 4.09
CA ILE A 113 8.88 -16.47 3.22
C ILE A 113 8.12 -15.85 2.05
N ALA A 114 7.24 -16.63 1.42
CA ALA A 114 6.45 -16.18 0.28
C ALA A 114 5.56 -14.97 0.60
N LEU A 115 4.94 -14.93 1.79
CA LEU A 115 4.13 -13.77 2.19
C LEU A 115 5.00 -12.51 2.37
N PHE A 116 6.14 -12.63 3.06
CA PHE A 116 7.07 -11.51 3.22
C PHE A 116 7.56 -11.02 1.86
N VAL A 117 8.02 -11.91 0.99
CA VAL A 117 8.49 -11.55 -0.36
C VAL A 117 7.37 -10.89 -1.17
N GLY A 118 6.15 -11.45 -1.17
CA GLY A 118 4.99 -10.85 -1.84
C GLY A 118 4.75 -9.40 -1.38
N VAL A 119 4.74 -9.15 -0.07
CA VAL A 119 4.55 -7.80 0.46
C VAL A 119 5.73 -6.89 0.12
N ILE A 120 6.98 -7.36 0.26
CA ILE A 120 8.21 -6.63 -0.07
C ILE A 120 8.19 -6.15 -1.52
N LEU A 121 7.86 -7.03 -2.49
CA LEU A 121 7.83 -6.64 -3.91
C LEU A 121 6.71 -5.65 -4.23
N SER A 122 5.67 -5.59 -3.40
CA SER A 122 4.46 -4.80 -3.66
C SER A 122 4.63 -3.31 -3.43
N PHE A 123 5.68 -2.87 -2.73
CA PHE A 123 5.93 -1.45 -2.49
C PHE A 123 6.87 -0.86 -3.55
N SER A 124 6.54 0.33 -4.01
CA SER A 124 7.37 1.11 -4.93
C SER A 124 8.00 2.29 -4.21
N SER A 125 9.15 2.80 -4.68
CA SER A 125 9.79 3.95 -4.03
C SER A 125 9.28 5.27 -4.57
N THR A 126 8.58 6.05 -3.75
CA THR A 126 8.10 7.39 -4.12
C THR A 126 9.26 8.33 -4.47
N VAL A 127 10.32 8.32 -3.65
CA VAL A 127 11.49 9.20 -3.81
C VAL A 127 12.27 8.87 -5.08
N VAL A 128 12.54 7.58 -5.36
CA VAL A 128 13.23 7.18 -6.60
C VAL A 128 12.43 7.55 -7.82
N ILE A 129 11.12 7.29 -7.80
CA ILE A 129 10.28 7.50 -8.96
C ILE A 129 10.22 8.97 -9.32
N ILE A 130 9.91 9.83 -8.36
CA ILE A 130 9.83 11.29 -8.59
C ILE A 130 11.19 11.82 -9.07
N LYS A 131 12.29 11.44 -8.42
CA LYS A 131 13.60 11.99 -8.76
C LYS A 131 14.07 11.61 -10.16
N VAL A 132 13.88 10.34 -10.55
CA VAL A 132 14.25 9.87 -11.89
C VAL A 132 13.37 10.55 -12.96
N LEU A 133 12.09 10.76 -12.70
CA LEU A 133 11.19 11.46 -13.62
C LEU A 133 11.54 12.94 -13.79
N GLU A 134 11.90 13.64 -12.71
CA GLU A 134 12.39 15.02 -12.77
C GLU A 134 13.69 15.11 -13.59
N GLN A 135 14.64 14.22 -13.35
CA GLN A 135 15.94 14.21 -14.05
C GLN A 135 15.84 13.87 -15.53
N LYS A 136 14.76 13.21 -15.94
CA LYS A 136 14.47 12.86 -17.33
C LYS A 136 13.51 13.87 -18.00
N ASP A 137 13.17 14.97 -17.31
CA ASP A 137 12.19 15.97 -17.74
C ASP A 137 10.80 15.38 -18.07
N MET A 138 10.46 14.25 -17.43
CA MET A 138 9.21 13.51 -17.64
C MET A 138 8.20 13.71 -16.51
N PHE A 139 8.51 14.51 -15.49
CA PHE A 139 7.60 14.75 -14.36
C PHE A 139 6.29 15.48 -14.75
N SER A 140 6.33 16.28 -15.83
CA SER A 140 5.17 17.00 -16.37
C SER A 140 4.21 16.12 -17.19
N ARG A 141 4.53 14.83 -17.38
CA ARG A 141 3.69 13.88 -18.13
C ARG A 141 2.32 13.71 -17.48
N ARG A 142 1.30 13.51 -18.31
CA ARG A 142 -0.12 13.41 -17.91
C ARG A 142 -0.39 12.23 -16.97
N GLU A 143 0.43 11.20 -17.03
CA GLU A 143 0.35 9.97 -16.26
C GLU A 143 0.79 10.18 -14.81
N VAL A 144 1.75 11.07 -14.58
CA VAL A 144 2.46 11.23 -13.31
C VAL A 144 1.53 11.55 -12.14
N PRO A 145 0.54 12.46 -12.25
CA PRO A 145 -0.38 12.74 -11.14
C PRO A 145 -1.13 11.49 -10.64
N LEU A 146 -1.53 10.59 -11.55
CA LEU A 146 -2.18 9.33 -11.19
C LEU A 146 -1.20 8.38 -10.51
N LEU A 147 0.03 8.27 -11.02
CA LEU A 147 1.06 7.41 -10.42
C LEU A 147 1.45 7.89 -9.02
N VAL A 148 1.62 9.20 -8.83
CA VAL A 148 1.87 9.81 -7.51
C VAL A 148 0.72 9.53 -6.54
N ALA A 149 -0.54 9.63 -7.01
CA ALA A 149 -1.69 9.27 -6.18
C ALA A 149 -1.66 7.79 -5.75
N VAL A 150 -1.30 6.89 -6.66
CA VAL A 150 -1.15 5.46 -6.37
C VAL A 150 -0.01 5.21 -5.37
N LEU A 151 1.13 5.89 -5.50
CA LEU A 151 2.26 5.80 -4.57
C LEU A 151 1.86 6.20 -3.14
N ILE A 152 1.11 7.30 -2.99
CA ILE A 152 0.61 7.72 -1.67
C ILE A 152 -0.29 6.63 -1.04
N ILE A 153 -1.09 5.94 -1.84
CA ILE A 153 -1.92 4.83 -1.35
C ILE A 153 -1.05 3.63 -0.95
N GLU A 154 0.00 3.32 -1.72
CA GLU A 154 0.98 2.27 -1.37
C GLU A 154 1.67 2.55 -0.04
N ASP A 155 2.05 3.80 0.23
CA ASP A 155 2.69 4.18 1.49
C ASP A 155 1.76 3.94 2.69
N VAL A 156 0.45 4.21 2.54
CA VAL A 156 -0.56 3.86 3.57
C VAL A 156 -0.65 2.35 3.76
N ILE A 157 -0.68 1.59 2.66
CA ILE A 157 -0.72 0.12 2.74
C ILE A 157 0.55 -0.42 3.39
N ALA A 158 1.72 0.19 3.15
CA ALA A 158 2.98 -0.18 3.77
C ALA A 158 2.96 -0.03 5.29
N VAL A 159 2.43 1.10 5.79
CA VAL A 159 2.24 1.32 7.23
C VAL A 159 1.30 0.26 7.83
N LEU A 160 0.19 -0.05 7.14
CA LEU A 160 -0.75 -1.08 7.59
C LEU A 160 -0.11 -2.47 7.60
N ALA A 161 0.69 -2.81 6.58
CA ALA A 161 1.39 -4.08 6.49
C ALA A 161 2.46 -4.23 7.60
N LEU A 162 3.23 -3.19 7.87
CA LEU A 162 4.20 -3.18 8.98
C LEU A 162 3.52 -3.36 10.33
N THR A 163 2.40 -2.66 10.54
CA THR A 163 1.58 -2.79 11.75
C THR A 163 1.05 -4.22 11.90
N PHE A 164 0.60 -4.82 10.80
CA PHE A 164 0.14 -6.20 10.76
C PHE A 164 1.26 -7.18 11.15
N PHE A 165 2.42 -7.13 10.51
CA PHE A 165 3.52 -8.05 10.79
C PHE A 165 4.06 -7.91 12.21
N SER A 166 4.22 -6.68 12.71
CA SER A 166 4.70 -6.48 14.08
C SER A 166 3.71 -6.92 15.16
N GLY A 167 2.41 -6.89 14.88
CA GLY A 167 1.39 -7.33 15.82
C GLY A 167 1.37 -8.85 16.04
N ILE A 168 1.98 -9.62 15.15
CA ILE A 168 2.06 -11.08 15.25
C ILE A 168 3.25 -11.44 16.14
N LYS A 169 3.05 -11.46 17.47
CA LYS A 169 4.13 -11.64 18.46
C LYS A 169 4.50 -13.10 18.80
N ASP A 170 3.67 -14.09 18.50
CA ASP A 170 4.04 -15.50 18.66
C ASP A 170 3.07 -16.41 17.87
N SER A 171 3.61 -17.41 17.16
CA SER A 171 2.84 -18.39 16.37
C SER A 171 1.91 -19.29 17.21
N ARG A 172 2.06 -19.24 18.53
CA ARG A 172 1.23 -19.97 19.52
C ARG A 172 -0.08 -19.26 19.87
N VAL A 173 -0.20 -17.97 19.59
CA VAL A 173 -1.42 -17.19 19.82
C VAL A 173 -2.31 -17.33 18.59
N GLY A 174 -3.54 -17.82 18.77
CA GLY A 174 -4.46 -18.05 17.66
C GLY A 174 -4.69 -16.78 16.82
N PHE A 175 -4.89 -16.94 15.51
CA PHE A 175 -5.05 -15.83 14.57
C PHE A 175 -6.08 -14.77 15.01
N ILE A 176 -7.22 -15.22 15.52
CA ILE A 176 -8.30 -14.33 15.96
C ILE A 176 -7.85 -13.49 17.18
N SER A 177 -7.05 -14.05 18.10
CA SER A 177 -6.46 -13.27 19.23
C SER A 177 -5.42 -12.26 18.77
N THR A 178 -4.63 -12.57 17.74
CA THR A 178 -3.68 -11.61 17.15
C THR A 178 -4.41 -10.45 16.48
N PHE A 179 -5.46 -10.73 15.70
CA PHE A 179 -6.31 -9.69 15.10
C PHE A 179 -7.00 -8.85 16.16
N GLU A 180 -7.54 -9.49 17.19
CA GLU A 180 -8.13 -8.80 18.33
C GLU A 180 -7.13 -7.83 18.97
N HIS A 181 -5.91 -8.29 19.26
CA HIS A 181 -4.87 -7.45 19.83
C HIS A 181 -4.55 -6.26 18.91
N ILE A 182 -4.32 -6.50 17.62
CA ILE A 182 -4.03 -5.44 16.64
C ILE A 182 -5.15 -4.39 16.60
N ILE A 183 -6.42 -4.83 16.54
CA ILE A 183 -7.57 -3.93 16.44
C ILE A 183 -7.74 -3.10 17.70
N PHE A 184 -7.59 -3.71 18.88
CA PHE A 184 -7.61 -2.97 20.15
C PHE A 184 -6.44 -2.00 20.26
N SER A 185 -5.23 -2.41 19.89
CA SER A 185 -4.05 -1.57 19.88
C SER A 185 -4.22 -0.38 18.93
N ILE A 186 -4.75 -0.58 17.73
CA ILE A 186 -5.08 0.50 16.80
C ILE A 186 -6.16 1.42 17.39
N ALA A 187 -7.22 0.88 18.02
CA ALA A 187 -8.25 1.71 18.67
C ALA A 187 -7.67 2.60 19.76
N ILE A 188 -6.84 2.05 20.64
CA ILE A 188 -6.21 2.80 21.73
C ILE A 188 -5.28 3.86 21.16
N LEU A 189 -4.50 3.52 20.13
CA LEU A 189 -3.60 4.46 19.47
C LEU A 189 -4.37 5.58 18.75
N VAL A 190 -5.50 5.28 18.11
CA VAL A 190 -6.40 6.28 17.51
C VAL A 190 -7.07 7.14 18.59
N ALA A 191 -7.46 6.57 19.72
CA ALA A 191 -7.98 7.35 20.84
C ALA A 191 -6.91 8.32 21.38
N ALA A 192 -5.68 7.84 21.57
CA ALA A 192 -4.54 8.67 21.95
C ALA A 192 -4.27 9.77 20.91
N TYR A 193 -4.33 9.45 19.61
CA TYR A 193 -4.27 10.41 18.51
C TYR A 193 -5.34 11.51 18.65
N LEU A 194 -6.61 11.14 18.84
CA LEU A 194 -7.71 12.11 18.93
C LEU A 194 -7.61 12.99 20.18
N ILE A 195 -7.21 12.41 21.31
CA ILE A 195 -6.96 13.15 22.56
C ILE A 195 -5.81 14.13 22.36
N MET A 196 -4.68 13.66 21.82
CA MET A 196 -3.51 14.50 21.55
C MET A 196 -3.83 15.60 20.55
N MET A 197 -4.59 15.32 19.49
CA MET A 197 -5.03 16.33 18.53
C MET A 197 -5.80 17.47 19.21
N LYS A 198 -6.67 17.16 20.18
CA LYS A 198 -7.35 18.19 20.98
C LYS A 198 -6.35 18.97 21.83
N ILE A 199 -5.49 18.27 22.57
CA ILE A 199 -4.46 18.89 23.43
C ILE A 199 -3.60 19.86 22.62
N LEU A 200 -3.10 19.44 21.46
CA LEU A 200 -2.23 20.26 20.61
C LEU A 200 -2.99 21.46 20.03
N LYS A 201 -4.24 21.30 19.59
CA LYS A 201 -5.03 22.45 19.09
C LYS A 201 -5.19 23.56 20.14
N TYR A 202 -5.29 23.21 21.43
CA TYR A 202 -5.38 24.21 22.51
C TYR A 202 -3.98 24.67 22.99
N GLY A 203 -3.03 23.74 23.12
CA GLY A 203 -1.70 24.00 23.67
C GLY A 203 -0.76 24.72 22.72
N VAL A 204 -0.86 24.46 21.41
CA VAL A 204 0.02 25.08 20.39
C VAL A 204 -0.14 26.59 20.34
N ASN A 205 -1.35 27.11 20.55
CA ASN A 205 -1.58 28.56 20.61
C ASN A 205 -0.84 29.22 21.79
N ILE A 206 -0.64 28.50 22.90
CA ILE A 206 0.11 28.98 24.06
C ILE A 206 1.61 28.92 23.76
N ILE A 207 2.08 27.84 23.14
CA ILE A 207 3.48 27.64 22.77
C ILE A 207 3.92 28.70 21.75
N LEU A 208 3.20 28.84 20.63
CA LEU A 208 3.52 29.78 19.55
C LEU A 208 3.44 31.24 20.00
N LYS A 209 2.57 31.57 20.97
CA LYS A 209 2.48 32.92 21.54
C LYS A 209 3.71 33.29 22.38
N ASN A 210 4.38 32.29 22.97
CA ASN A 210 5.50 32.50 23.88
C ASN A 210 6.87 32.28 23.20
N SER A 211 6.96 31.48 22.13
CA SER A 211 8.16 31.31 21.32
C SER A 211 7.80 30.75 19.94
N SER A 212 8.28 31.40 18.88
CA SER A 212 8.17 30.94 17.48
C SER A 212 9.45 30.27 16.98
N ASP A 213 10.39 30.01 17.89
CA ASP A 213 11.71 29.52 17.53
C ASP A 213 11.64 28.13 16.90
N GLU A 214 12.39 27.96 15.81
CA GLU A 214 12.48 26.70 15.05
C GLU A 214 12.92 25.53 15.94
N SER A 215 13.72 25.81 16.98
CA SER A 215 14.12 24.83 18.01
C SER A 215 12.93 24.28 18.78
N VAL A 216 11.98 25.13 19.20
CA VAL A 216 10.78 24.72 19.94
C VAL A 216 9.89 23.85 19.06
N LEU A 217 9.69 24.23 17.79
CA LEU A 217 8.93 23.43 16.82
C LEU A 217 9.57 22.06 16.58
N THR A 218 10.89 22.02 16.49
CA THR A 218 11.67 20.79 16.34
C THR A 218 11.48 19.87 17.54
N PHE A 219 11.70 20.37 18.77
CA PHE A 219 11.56 19.57 19.97
C PHE A 219 10.13 19.09 20.21
N LEU A 220 9.12 19.91 19.88
CA LEU A 220 7.72 19.49 19.92
C LEU A 220 7.47 18.33 18.96
N SER A 221 7.95 18.45 17.72
CA SER A 221 7.81 17.41 16.68
C SER A 221 8.49 16.11 17.08
N LEU A 222 9.76 16.18 17.51
CA LEU A 222 10.52 15.02 18.00
C LEU A 222 9.88 14.40 19.23
N GLY A 223 9.45 15.21 20.19
CA GLY A 223 8.81 14.74 21.43
C GLY A 223 7.51 13.98 21.15
N ILE A 224 6.64 14.53 20.31
CA ILE A 224 5.38 13.86 19.93
C ILE A 224 5.67 12.61 19.10
N GLY A 225 6.63 12.67 18.16
CA GLY A 225 7.10 11.51 17.40
C GLY A 225 7.56 10.37 18.30
N ALA A 226 8.43 10.66 19.27
CA ALA A 226 8.94 9.68 20.22
C ALA A 226 7.83 9.14 21.16
N LEU A 227 6.95 10.00 21.67
CA LEU A 227 5.85 9.59 22.55
C LEU A 227 4.88 8.63 21.84
N PHE A 228 4.46 8.93 20.62
CA PHE A 228 3.58 8.02 19.87
C PHE A 228 4.29 6.74 19.46
N SER A 229 5.58 6.82 19.11
CA SER A 229 6.39 5.64 18.81
C SER A 229 6.48 4.71 20.02
N TYR A 230 6.68 5.27 21.21
CA TYR A 230 6.67 4.52 22.47
C TYR A 230 5.28 3.93 22.77
N PHE A 231 4.20 4.69 22.60
CA PHE A 231 2.85 4.16 22.79
C PHE A 231 2.53 3.01 21.83
N ALA A 232 2.91 3.13 20.56
CA ALA A 232 2.75 2.06 19.58
C ALA A 232 3.54 0.81 20.00
N PHE A 233 4.79 0.97 20.41
CA PHE A 233 5.63 -0.12 20.92
C PHE A 233 5.00 -0.82 22.15
N TYR A 234 4.52 -0.03 23.11
CA TYR A 234 3.87 -0.54 24.32
C TYR A 234 2.59 -1.34 24.00
N LEU A 235 1.86 -0.92 22.96
CA LEU A 235 0.67 -1.62 22.45
C LEU A 235 1.01 -2.82 21.54
N GLY A 236 2.29 -3.17 21.38
CA GLY A 236 2.73 -4.29 20.54
C GLY A 236 2.74 -4.02 19.03
N LEU A 237 2.64 -2.75 18.63
CA LEU A 237 2.76 -2.29 17.24
C LEU A 237 4.20 -1.80 16.97
N THR A 238 4.54 -1.52 15.71
CA THR A 238 5.85 -0.94 15.40
C THR A 238 5.96 0.48 15.94
N PRO A 239 7.14 0.89 16.46
CA PRO A 239 7.40 2.30 16.76
C PRO A 239 7.10 3.22 15.57
N SER A 240 7.43 2.77 14.35
CA SER A 240 7.23 3.53 13.12
C SER A 240 5.76 3.80 12.78
N ALA A 241 4.81 2.93 13.18
CA ALA A 241 3.38 3.20 13.05
C ALA A 241 2.93 4.36 13.95
N GLY A 242 3.46 4.42 15.18
CA GLY A 242 3.27 5.56 16.07
C GLY A 242 3.85 6.85 15.49
N ALA A 243 5.07 6.78 14.95
CA ALA A 243 5.74 7.90 14.30
C ALA A 243 4.94 8.49 13.14
N PHE A 244 4.38 7.64 12.28
CA PHE A 244 3.50 8.05 11.19
C PHE A 244 2.28 8.84 11.68
N LEU A 245 1.59 8.32 12.70
CA LEU A 245 0.44 9.01 13.28
C LEU A 245 0.83 10.34 13.94
N ALA A 246 1.98 10.39 14.61
CA ALA A 246 2.52 11.64 15.14
C ALA A 246 2.82 12.66 14.05
N GLY A 247 3.43 12.25 12.93
CA GLY A 247 3.64 13.14 11.79
C GLY A 247 2.32 13.71 11.27
N SER A 248 1.30 12.87 11.12
CA SER A 248 -0.04 13.29 10.66
C SER A 248 -0.75 14.22 11.65
N LEU A 249 -0.52 14.04 12.96
CA LEU A 249 -0.99 14.99 13.98
C LEU A 249 -0.40 16.37 13.76
N ILE A 250 0.93 16.45 13.58
CA ILE A 250 1.62 17.73 13.35
C ILE A 250 1.19 18.35 12.02
N ALA A 251 0.99 17.54 10.97
CA ALA A 251 0.46 18.00 9.69
C ALA A 251 -0.92 18.68 9.80
N SER A 252 -1.69 18.31 10.83
CA SER A 252 -3.03 18.84 11.09
C SER A 252 -3.03 20.15 11.90
N LEU A 253 -1.87 20.61 12.37
CA LEU A 253 -1.73 21.86 13.14
C LEU A 253 -1.63 23.09 12.24
N PRO A 254 -1.98 24.30 12.76
CA PRO A 254 -1.59 25.55 12.13
C PRO A 254 -0.07 25.58 11.92
N ASN A 255 0.40 26.19 10.83
CA ASN A 255 1.82 26.27 10.48
C ASN A 255 2.55 24.92 10.29
N ALA A 256 1.85 23.84 9.94
CA ALA A 256 2.43 22.51 9.65
C ALA A 256 3.72 22.55 8.78
N LYS A 257 3.79 23.48 7.82
CA LYS A 257 4.98 23.69 6.97
C LYS A 257 6.24 24.10 7.75
N GLU A 258 6.08 24.90 8.81
CA GLU A 258 7.20 25.34 9.66
C GLU A 258 7.74 24.18 10.48
N TYR A 259 6.87 23.36 11.09
CA TYR A 259 7.27 22.12 11.76
C TYR A 259 8.02 21.18 10.83
N GLY A 260 7.51 21.00 9.60
CA GLY A 260 8.16 20.19 8.58
C GLY A 260 9.56 20.69 8.22
N LYS A 261 9.73 22.00 8.03
CA LYS A 261 11.05 22.60 7.78
C LYS A 261 12.01 22.40 8.96
N ALA A 262 11.52 22.63 10.18
CA ALA A 262 12.31 22.53 11.39
C ALA A 262 12.85 21.11 11.63
N ILE A 263 12.03 20.09 11.40
CA ILE A 263 12.41 18.69 11.64
C ILE A 263 13.25 18.08 10.51
N HIS A 264 13.12 18.60 9.29
CA HIS A 264 13.69 17.98 8.09
C HIS A 264 15.21 17.72 8.16
N PRO A 265 16.06 18.66 8.62
CA PRO A 265 17.51 18.40 8.74
C PRO A 265 17.83 17.21 9.65
N TYR A 266 17.12 17.09 10.78
CA TYR A 266 17.32 15.99 11.73
C TYR A 266 16.85 14.66 11.14
N ALA A 267 15.67 14.65 10.53
CA ALA A 267 15.17 13.46 9.84
C ALA A 267 16.16 12.97 8.79
N MET A 268 16.75 13.86 8.00
CA MET A 268 17.75 13.50 6.98
C MET A 268 19.00 12.85 7.58
N ILE A 269 19.51 13.36 8.72
CA ILE A 269 20.69 12.79 9.40
C ILE A 269 20.40 11.36 9.85
N PHE A 270 19.32 11.15 10.61
CA PHE A 270 19.00 9.83 11.16
C PHE A 270 18.56 8.84 10.08
N THR A 271 17.79 9.28 9.09
CA THR A 271 17.42 8.49 7.91
C THR A 271 18.68 8.02 7.16
N SER A 272 19.69 8.88 7.04
CA SER A 272 20.95 8.52 6.39
C SER A 272 21.69 7.44 7.17
N ILE A 273 21.76 7.56 8.51
CA ILE A 273 22.34 6.52 9.38
C ILE A 273 21.57 5.21 9.24
N PHE A 274 20.23 5.26 9.23
CA PHE A 274 19.39 4.09 9.03
C PHE A 274 19.74 3.35 7.73
N PHE A 275 19.78 4.05 6.59
CA PHE A 275 20.08 3.40 5.32
C PHE A 275 21.52 2.88 5.24
N ILE A 276 22.50 3.58 5.79
CA ILE A 276 23.88 3.07 5.86
C ILE A 276 23.92 1.82 6.73
N SER A 277 23.25 1.83 7.89
CA SER A 277 23.18 0.67 8.80
C SER A 277 22.46 -0.52 8.17
N MET A 278 21.40 -0.30 7.39
CA MET A 278 20.78 -1.38 6.62
C MET A 278 21.71 -1.89 5.53
N GLY A 279 22.48 -1.02 4.89
CA GLY A 279 23.54 -1.39 3.97
C GLY A 279 24.60 -2.28 4.62
N THR A 280 24.99 -2.00 5.87
CA THR A 280 25.99 -2.84 6.57
C THR A 280 25.49 -4.26 6.84
N LEU A 281 24.18 -4.50 6.84
CA LEU A 281 23.60 -5.85 6.98
C LEU A 281 23.70 -6.67 5.69
N VAL A 282 24.01 -6.04 4.54
CA VAL A 282 24.11 -6.71 3.25
C VAL A 282 25.27 -7.72 3.28
N ASN A 283 24.96 -8.97 2.96
CA ASN A 283 25.92 -10.06 2.88
C ASN A 283 26.17 -10.47 1.43
N PHE A 284 27.34 -10.14 0.88
CA PHE A 284 27.70 -10.47 -0.51
C PHE A 284 27.67 -11.97 -0.80
N ARG A 285 28.06 -12.84 0.15
CA ARG A 285 27.93 -14.30 -0.01
C ARG A 285 26.47 -14.75 -0.07
N SER A 286 25.60 -14.06 0.66
CA SER A 286 24.15 -14.30 0.60
C SER A 286 23.59 -13.85 -0.76
N VAL A 287 24.05 -12.72 -1.32
CA VAL A 287 23.69 -12.29 -2.68
C VAL A 287 24.11 -13.35 -3.70
N GLU A 288 25.37 -13.82 -3.64
CA GLU A 288 25.91 -14.84 -4.55
C GLU A 288 25.14 -16.16 -4.48
N SER A 289 24.83 -16.63 -3.27
CA SER A 289 24.07 -17.88 -3.09
C SER A 289 22.60 -17.77 -3.49
N ASN A 290 22.04 -16.56 -3.57
CA ASN A 290 20.64 -16.31 -3.90
C ASN A 290 20.44 -15.59 -5.26
N LEU A 291 21.44 -15.60 -6.16
CA LEU A 291 21.33 -14.93 -7.47
C LEU A 291 20.12 -15.42 -8.28
N ALA A 292 19.82 -16.72 -8.26
CA ALA A 292 18.67 -17.28 -8.95
C ALA A 292 17.34 -16.75 -8.39
N LEU A 293 17.23 -16.66 -7.07
CA LEU A 293 16.06 -16.09 -6.38
C LEU A 293 15.94 -14.60 -6.71
N ILE A 294 17.02 -13.81 -6.58
CA ILE A 294 17.03 -12.38 -6.91
C ILE A 294 16.61 -12.15 -8.36
N GLY A 295 17.18 -12.91 -9.30
CA GLY A 295 16.83 -12.83 -10.72
C GLY A 295 15.36 -13.16 -10.99
N ALA A 296 14.83 -14.21 -10.37
CA ALA A 296 13.41 -14.57 -10.47
C ALA A 296 12.50 -13.47 -9.90
N LEU A 297 12.83 -12.89 -8.74
CA LEU A 297 12.04 -11.83 -8.12
C LEU A 297 12.07 -10.53 -8.93
N ILE A 298 13.21 -10.18 -9.55
CA ILE A 298 13.29 -9.06 -10.49
C ILE A 298 12.40 -9.33 -11.70
N PHE A 299 12.46 -10.51 -12.30
CA PHE A 299 11.60 -10.86 -13.42
C PHE A 299 10.11 -10.78 -13.05
N THR A 300 9.76 -11.28 -11.85
CA THR A 300 8.41 -11.17 -11.29
C THR A 300 7.99 -9.72 -11.10
N ILE A 301 8.87 -8.82 -10.65
CA ILE A 301 8.59 -7.39 -10.56
C ILE A 301 8.17 -6.83 -11.93
N PHE A 302 8.90 -7.13 -13.00
CA PHE A 302 8.58 -6.62 -14.34
C PHE A 302 7.21 -7.10 -14.81
N ILE A 303 6.97 -8.41 -14.73
CA ILE A 303 5.71 -9.02 -15.19
C ILE A 303 4.54 -8.51 -14.36
N SER A 304 4.66 -8.60 -13.04
CA SER A 304 3.59 -8.23 -12.13
C SER A 304 3.24 -6.75 -12.25
N ARG A 305 4.20 -5.85 -12.41
CA ARG A 305 3.92 -4.41 -12.59
C ARG A 305 3.36 -4.10 -13.96
N PHE A 306 3.80 -4.78 -15.02
CA PHE A 306 3.19 -4.65 -16.33
C PHE A 306 1.70 -5.03 -16.32
N ILE A 307 1.38 -6.15 -15.66
CA ILE A 307 0.00 -6.62 -15.50
C ILE A 307 -0.77 -5.76 -14.50
N ALA A 308 -0.14 -5.32 -13.42
CA ALA A 308 -0.81 -4.52 -12.40
C ALA A 308 -1.02 -3.10 -12.92
N ILE A 309 0.02 -2.27 -12.97
CA ILE A 309 -0.18 -0.85 -13.27
C ILE A 309 -0.44 -0.61 -14.77
N GLY A 310 0.23 -1.32 -15.67
CA GLY A 310 0.04 -1.14 -17.11
C GLY A 310 -1.39 -1.46 -17.54
N PHE A 311 -1.84 -2.69 -17.28
CA PHE A 311 -3.21 -3.07 -17.65
C PHE A 311 -4.26 -2.27 -16.87
N LEU A 312 -4.09 -1.99 -15.57
CA LEU A 312 -5.07 -1.22 -14.81
C LEU A 312 -5.17 0.23 -15.24
N THR A 313 -4.07 0.90 -15.58
CA THR A 313 -4.11 2.27 -16.10
C THR A 313 -4.71 2.33 -17.50
N PHE A 314 -4.43 1.32 -18.35
CA PHE A 314 -5.16 1.15 -19.60
C PHE A 314 -6.66 0.99 -19.35
N LEU A 315 -7.07 0.07 -18.47
CA LEU A 315 -8.47 -0.29 -18.27
C LEU A 315 -9.27 0.78 -17.52
N LEU A 316 -8.71 1.41 -16.49
CA LEU A 316 -9.45 2.28 -15.56
C LEU A 316 -9.22 3.77 -15.83
N ALA A 317 -8.06 4.13 -16.42
CA ALA A 317 -7.71 5.50 -16.78
C ALA A 317 -7.73 5.75 -18.30
N ASN A 318 -7.90 4.70 -19.13
CA ASN A 318 -7.90 4.79 -20.59
C ASN A 318 -6.63 5.48 -21.11
N PHE A 319 -5.50 5.13 -20.49
CA PHE A 319 -4.17 5.42 -21.00
C PHE A 319 -3.97 4.61 -22.28
N LYS A 320 -3.49 5.26 -23.35
CA LYS A 320 -3.35 4.65 -24.68
C LYS A 320 -1.90 4.65 -25.14
N ASN A 321 -1.59 3.84 -26.15
CA ASN A 321 -0.26 3.77 -26.77
C ASN A 321 0.83 3.50 -25.72
N GLU A 322 1.85 4.35 -25.63
CA GLU A 322 2.97 4.22 -24.70
C GLU A 322 2.60 4.46 -23.23
N GLN A 323 1.49 5.14 -22.93
CA GLN A 323 1.18 5.61 -21.58
C GLN A 323 1.08 4.48 -20.52
N PRO A 324 0.40 3.34 -20.79
CA PRO A 324 0.40 2.20 -19.87
C PRO A 324 1.78 1.56 -19.71
N PHE A 325 2.57 1.59 -20.78
CA PHE A 325 3.91 1.00 -20.79
C PHE A 325 4.87 1.85 -19.94
N PHE A 326 4.84 3.16 -20.15
CA PHE A 326 5.52 4.16 -19.33
C PHE A 326 5.13 4.01 -17.85
N SER A 327 3.83 3.91 -17.54
CA SER A 327 3.33 3.74 -16.17
C SER A 327 3.90 2.48 -15.49
N SER A 328 4.03 1.40 -16.25
CA SER A 328 4.62 0.14 -15.79
C SER A 328 6.09 0.28 -15.42
N ILE A 329 6.86 0.86 -16.33
CA ILE A 329 8.30 1.07 -16.14
C ILE A 329 8.57 2.07 -15.02
N ALA A 330 7.82 3.16 -15.01
CA ALA A 330 7.97 4.23 -14.04
C ALA A 330 7.75 3.76 -12.60
N MET A 331 7.07 2.64 -12.38
CA MET A 331 6.83 2.10 -11.04
C MET A 331 7.69 0.88 -10.69
N ILE A 332 8.68 0.50 -11.50
CA ILE A 332 9.52 -0.70 -11.29
C ILE A 332 10.38 -0.63 -10.02
N SER A 333 10.81 0.55 -9.59
CA SER A 333 11.68 0.67 -8.43
C SER A 333 10.95 0.22 -7.16
N VAL A 334 11.53 -0.73 -6.44
CA VAL A 334 11.04 -1.19 -5.13
C VAL A 334 11.31 -0.12 -4.05
N GLY A 335 10.37 0.02 -3.12
CA GLY A 335 10.38 1.03 -2.05
C GLY A 335 11.27 0.72 -0.86
N GLU A 336 11.67 1.76 -0.14
CA GLU A 336 12.39 1.70 1.14
C GLU A 336 11.59 0.95 2.24
N PHE A 337 10.27 1.02 2.20
CA PHE A 337 9.37 0.27 3.10
C PHE A 337 9.58 -1.24 3.04
N SER A 338 9.97 -1.74 1.88
CA SER A 338 10.26 -3.15 1.67
C SER A 338 11.41 -3.60 2.58
N LEU A 339 12.38 -2.72 2.84
CA LEU A 339 13.52 -3.00 3.71
C LEU A 339 13.12 -3.05 5.20
N LEU A 340 12.15 -2.21 5.60
CA LEU A 340 11.55 -2.26 6.95
C LEU A 340 10.78 -3.57 7.15
N VAL A 341 10.00 -4.01 6.16
CA VAL A 341 9.29 -5.30 6.21
C VAL A 341 10.27 -6.47 6.21
N ALA A 342 11.34 -6.40 5.43
CA ALA A 342 12.40 -7.40 5.42
C ALA A 342 13.07 -7.51 6.80
N LYS A 343 13.33 -6.38 7.47
CA LYS A 343 13.87 -6.37 8.83
C LYS A 343 12.92 -6.99 9.85
N GLU A 344 11.62 -6.70 9.73
CA GLU A 344 10.60 -7.31 10.59
C GLU A 344 10.50 -8.84 10.41
N SER A 345 10.81 -9.34 9.22
CA SER A 345 10.82 -10.78 8.94
C SER A 345 11.84 -11.56 9.80
N GLU A 346 12.93 -10.94 10.26
CA GLU A 346 13.94 -11.60 11.10
C GLU A 346 13.35 -12.14 12.42
N LYS A 347 12.35 -11.44 12.98
CA LYS A 347 11.65 -11.88 14.21
C LYS A 347 10.91 -13.20 14.03
N PHE A 348 10.61 -13.58 12.78
CA PHE A 348 9.90 -14.81 12.44
C PHE A 348 10.84 -15.97 12.10
N GLY A 349 12.16 -15.78 12.16
CA GLY A 349 13.14 -16.84 11.91
C GLY A 349 13.01 -17.46 10.52
N VAL A 350 12.78 -16.62 9.49
CA VAL A 350 12.40 -17.03 8.13
C VAL A 350 13.48 -17.87 7.42
N GLY A 351 14.71 -17.94 7.99
CA GLY A 351 15.77 -18.86 7.56
C GLY A 351 16.50 -18.42 6.29
N ILE A 352 16.11 -17.28 5.72
CA ILE A 352 16.73 -16.64 4.55
C ILE A 352 16.96 -15.17 4.88
N ASP A 353 18.09 -14.65 4.42
CA ASP A 353 18.47 -13.24 4.59
C ASP A 353 17.70 -12.32 3.62
N LEU A 354 16.43 -12.08 3.98
CA LEU A 354 15.54 -11.22 3.20
C LEU A 354 15.99 -9.77 3.17
N VAL A 355 16.75 -9.30 4.18
CA VAL A 355 17.28 -7.93 4.19
C VAL A 355 18.28 -7.74 3.05
N THR A 356 19.24 -8.65 2.90
CA THR A 356 20.21 -8.63 1.80
C THR A 356 19.54 -8.76 0.43
N ILE A 357 18.63 -9.72 0.27
CA ILE A 357 17.91 -9.93 -0.99
C ILE A 357 17.10 -8.68 -1.37
N THR A 358 16.40 -8.09 -0.40
CA THR A 358 15.60 -6.87 -0.62
C THR A 358 16.48 -5.68 -0.99
N ALA A 359 17.61 -5.49 -0.31
CA ALA A 359 18.56 -4.44 -0.65
C ALA A 359 19.05 -4.59 -2.10
N ALA A 360 19.44 -5.80 -2.52
CA ALA A 360 19.86 -6.08 -3.89
C ALA A 360 18.74 -5.78 -4.91
N ILE A 361 17.50 -6.17 -4.62
CA ILE A 361 16.34 -5.89 -5.47
C ILE A 361 16.08 -4.38 -5.57
N ILE A 362 16.15 -3.61 -4.48
CA ILE A 362 16.01 -2.15 -4.49
C ILE A 362 17.08 -1.53 -5.42
N PHE A 363 18.34 -1.94 -5.28
CA PHE A 363 19.43 -1.50 -6.15
C PHE A 363 19.16 -1.76 -7.63
N ILE A 364 18.90 -3.03 -7.95
CA ILE A 364 18.79 -3.45 -9.34
C ILE A 364 17.53 -2.85 -9.97
N SER A 365 16.41 -2.82 -9.25
CA SER A 365 15.16 -2.23 -9.75
C SER A 365 15.26 -0.71 -9.99
N ALA A 366 15.99 0.04 -9.16
CA ALA A 366 16.21 1.47 -9.38
C ALA A 366 17.04 1.75 -10.64
N ILE A 367 18.11 0.97 -10.87
CA ILE A 367 18.92 1.07 -12.10
C ILE A 367 18.07 0.71 -13.32
N LEU A 368 17.36 -0.41 -13.25
CA LEU A 368 16.50 -0.89 -14.33
C LEU A 368 15.37 0.08 -14.67
N MET A 369 14.80 0.76 -13.68
CA MET A 369 13.82 1.82 -13.91
C MET A 369 14.44 3.00 -14.67
N SER A 370 15.59 3.50 -14.23
CA SER A 370 16.27 4.65 -14.88
C SER A 370 16.64 4.36 -16.34
N ILE A 371 17.13 3.15 -16.61
CA ILE A 371 17.38 2.66 -17.98
C ILE A 371 16.06 2.51 -18.73
N GLY A 372 15.09 1.81 -18.15
CA GLY A 372 13.81 1.48 -18.78
C GLY A 372 13.02 2.70 -19.22
N ILE A 373 13.00 3.78 -18.43
CA ILE A 373 12.32 5.03 -18.80
C ILE A 373 12.88 5.58 -20.12
N SER A 374 14.21 5.51 -20.27
CA SER A 374 14.92 6.03 -21.45
C SER A 374 14.60 5.25 -22.73
N TYR A 375 14.18 3.98 -22.61
CA TYR A 375 13.85 3.09 -23.73
C TYR A 375 12.35 2.76 -23.82
N SER A 376 11.50 3.46 -23.06
CA SER A 376 10.09 3.11 -22.91
C SER A 376 9.32 3.17 -24.24
N GLU A 377 9.62 4.13 -25.12
CA GLU A 377 9.03 4.25 -26.46
C GLU A 377 9.42 3.08 -27.38
N ASN A 378 10.70 2.70 -27.39
CA ASN A 378 11.20 1.59 -28.22
C ASN A 378 10.61 0.26 -27.78
N LEU A 379 10.53 0.03 -26.47
CA LEU A 379 9.92 -1.16 -25.89
C LEU A 379 8.40 -1.22 -26.17
N HIS A 380 7.72 -0.07 -26.14
CA HIS A 380 6.32 0.02 -26.54
C HIS A 380 6.12 -0.43 -27.99
N ASN A 381 6.93 0.10 -28.92
CA ASN A 381 6.82 -0.22 -30.34
C ASN A 381 7.07 -1.71 -30.63
N ALA A 382 8.05 -2.32 -29.94
CA ALA A 382 8.33 -3.75 -30.06
C ALA A 382 7.14 -4.63 -29.63
N LEU A 383 6.47 -4.28 -28.52
CA LEU A 383 5.37 -5.08 -27.97
C LEU A 383 4.03 -4.82 -28.67
N ASN A 384 3.76 -3.59 -29.10
CA ASN A 384 2.51 -3.21 -29.78
C ASN A 384 2.34 -3.97 -31.12
N SER A 385 3.44 -4.37 -31.75
CA SER A 385 3.43 -5.18 -32.98
C SER A 385 2.85 -6.60 -32.79
N ARG A 386 2.79 -7.11 -31.55
CA ARG A 386 2.39 -8.50 -31.23
C ARG A 386 0.96 -8.65 -30.73
N VAL A 387 0.25 -7.56 -30.44
CA VAL A 387 -1.12 -7.62 -29.89
C VAL A 387 -2.16 -7.66 -31.01
N PRO A 388 -3.06 -8.67 -31.06
CA PRO A 388 -4.08 -8.75 -32.10
C PRO A 388 -5.05 -7.55 -32.09
N ILE A 389 -5.33 -6.99 -33.28
CA ILE A 389 -6.20 -5.80 -33.47
C ILE A 389 -7.61 -6.01 -32.89
N LYS A 390 -8.19 -7.20 -33.03
CA LYS A 390 -9.53 -7.52 -32.50
C LYS A 390 -9.60 -7.42 -30.97
N THR A 391 -8.54 -7.83 -30.28
CA THR A 391 -8.44 -7.75 -28.82
C THR A 391 -8.29 -6.30 -28.36
N LYS A 392 -7.47 -5.53 -29.08
CA LYS A 392 -7.26 -4.10 -28.83
C LYS A 392 -8.57 -3.30 -28.92
N LEU A 393 -9.36 -3.51 -29.97
CA LEU A 393 -10.65 -2.82 -30.15
C LEU A 393 -11.68 -3.15 -29.07
N LYS A 394 -11.74 -4.39 -28.57
CA LYS A 394 -12.64 -4.76 -27.46
C LYS A 394 -12.20 -4.12 -26.15
N LEU A 395 -10.91 -4.20 -25.85
CA LEU A 395 -10.31 -3.61 -24.66
C LEU A 395 -10.47 -2.08 -24.63
N ASP A 396 -10.33 -1.42 -25.78
CA ASP A 396 -10.52 0.04 -25.92
C ASP A 396 -11.95 0.50 -25.61
N ARG A 397 -12.96 -0.32 -25.93
CA ARG A 397 -14.35 0.00 -25.57
C ARG A 397 -14.55 -0.05 -24.07
N ILE A 398 -14.07 -1.12 -23.42
CA ILE A 398 -14.20 -1.29 -21.97
C ILE A 398 -13.45 -0.17 -21.25
N SER A 399 -12.22 0.15 -21.67
CA SER A 399 -11.44 1.22 -21.05
C SER A 399 -12.13 2.57 -21.19
N SER A 400 -12.72 2.86 -22.35
CA SER A 400 -13.51 4.09 -22.55
C SER A 400 -14.76 4.15 -21.65
N TYR A 401 -15.43 3.02 -21.46
CA TYR A 401 -16.60 2.90 -20.59
C TYR A 401 -16.23 3.12 -19.12
N MET A 402 -15.17 2.45 -18.65
CA MET A 402 -14.67 2.58 -17.28
C MET A 402 -14.17 4.00 -17.01
N ARG A 403 -13.46 4.64 -17.96
CA ARG A 403 -13.05 6.03 -17.82
C ARG A 403 -14.26 6.94 -17.60
N LYS A 404 -15.29 6.86 -18.46
CA LYS A 404 -16.52 7.66 -18.33
C LYS A 404 -17.21 7.44 -16.99
N PHE A 405 -17.23 6.20 -16.49
CA PHE A 405 -17.79 5.88 -15.17
C PHE A 405 -17.02 6.56 -14.03
N PHE A 406 -15.68 6.49 -14.04
CA PHE A 406 -14.88 7.18 -13.02
C PHE A 406 -14.95 8.70 -13.15
N ASP A 407 -14.99 9.25 -14.36
CA ASP A 407 -15.19 10.68 -14.58
C ASP A 407 -16.53 11.13 -13.98
N GLN A 408 -17.60 10.34 -14.12
CA GLN A 408 -18.90 10.59 -13.47
C GLN A 408 -18.86 10.49 -11.94
N LEU A 409 -18.01 9.65 -11.36
CA LEU A 409 -17.82 9.57 -9.91
C LEU A 409 -17.11 10.81 -9.34
N GLU A 410 -16.31 11.48 -10.17
CA GLU A 410 -15.55 12.68 -9.80
C GLU A 410 -16.40 13.96 -9.92
N ILE A 411 -17.40 14.00 -10.81
CA ILE A 411 -18.35 15.12 -10.93
C ILE A 411 -19.17 15.28 -9.64
N GLU A 412 -19.25 16.50 -9.12
CA GLU A 412 -20.11 16.82 -7.97
C GLU A 412 -21.59 16.89 -8.38
N SER A 413 -22.27 15.74 -8.28
CA SER A 413 -23.71 15.60 -8.49
C SER A 413 -24.41 15.22 -7.18
N PHE A 414 -25.74 15.31 -7.15
CA PHE A 414 -26.53 14.80 -6.01
C PHE A 414 -26.21 13.34 -5.70
N SER A 415 -26.09 12.50 -6.74
CA SER A 415 -25.79 11.08 -6.60
C SER A 415 -24.38 10.81 -6.06
N THR A 416 -23.36 11.58 -6.47
CA THR A 416 -21.99 11.40 -5.95
C THR A 416 -21.84 11.96 -4.53
N LYS A 417 -22.54 13.04 -4.17
CA LYS A 417 -22.63 13.52 -2.77
C LYS A 417 -23.30 12.48 -1.87
N LYS A 418 -24.41 11.90 -2.34
CA LYS A 418 -25.09 10.79 -1.65
C LYS A 418 -24.18 9.57 -1.51
N LEU A 419 -23.49 9.18 -2.57
CA LEU A 419 -22.53 8.07 -2.57
C LEU A 419 -21.42 8.28 -1.52
N ARG A 420 -20.80 9.47 -1.49
CA ARG A 420 -19.75 9.80 -0.50
C ARG A 420 -20.27 9.79 0.94
N SER A 421 -21.51 10.24 1.15
CA SER A 421 -22.15 10.20 2.47
C SER A 421 -22.41 8.75 2.90
N ASP A 422 -23.12 7.98 2.06
CA ASP A 422 -23.44 6.58 2.35
C ASP A 422 -22.17 5.73 2.48
N SER A 423 -21.08 6.02 1.76
CA SER A 423 -19.82 5.28 1.88
C SER A 423 -19.16 5.51 3.23
N LYS A 424 -19.15 6.76 3.73
CA LYS A 424 -18.63 7.10 5.07
C LYS A 424 -19.44 6.41 6.17
N TYR A 425 -20.77 6.47 6.11
CA TYR A 425 -21.62 5.79 7.09
C TYR A 425 -21.48 4.28 7.07
N THR A 426 -21.36 3.68 5.88
CA THR A 426 -21.16 2.24 5.74
C THR A 426 -19.83 1.83 6.35
N LEU A 427 -18.75 2.57 6.07
CA LEU A 427 -17.43 2.31 6.63
C LEU A 427 -17.44 2.44 8.16
N MET A 428 -18.09 3.47 8.71
CA MET A 428 -18.26 3.64 10.15
C MET A 428 -19.02 2.47 10.79
N LEU A 429 -20.12 2.02 10.18
CA LEU A 429 -20.88 0.86 10.67
C LEU A 429 -20.08 -0.44 10.62
N MET A 430 -19.28 -0.65 9.57
CA MET A 430 -18.39 -1.81 9.48
C MET A 430 -17.34 -1.79 10.60
N VAL A 431 -16.74 -0.63 10.86
CA VAL A 431 -15.79 -0.45 11.98
C VAL A 431 -16.47 -0.73 13.31
N VAL A 432 -17.66 -0.18 13.55
CA VAL A 432 -18.43 -0.42 14.79
C VAL A 432 -18.75 -1.90 14.95
N ALA A 433 -19.28 -2.58 13.92
CA ALA A 433 -19.58 -4.00 13.98
C ALA A 433 -18.35 -4.85 14.30
N LEU A 434 -17.22 -4.51 13.71
CA LEU A 434 -15.95 -5.20 13.91
C LEU A 434 -15.43 -4.99 15.35
N PHE A 435 -15.45 -3.76 15.88
CA PHE A 435 -15.12 -3.52 17.29
C PHE A 435 -16.07 -4.23 18.25
N THR A 436 -17.38 -4.18 17.99
CA THR A 436 -18.38 -4.87 18.80
C THR A 436 -18.12 -6.38 18.84
N PHE A 437 -17.76 -7.00 17.71
CA PHE A 437 -17.39 -8.42 17.66
C PHE A 437 -16.24 -8.75 18.62
N PHE A 438 -15.15 -7.99 18.56
CA PHE A 438 -13.98 -8.23 19.42
C PHE A 438 -14.25 -7.94 20.90
N ILE A 439 -15.00 -6.88 21.22
CA ILE A 439 -15.43 -6.60 22.60
C ILE A 439 -16.27 -7.75 23.15
N LEU A 440 -17.29 -8.21 22.40
CA LEU A 440 -18.15 -9.32 22.81
C LEU A 440 -17.35 -10.60 23.02
N ARG A 441 -16.42 -10.93 22.12
CA ARG A 441 -15.51 -12.07 22.28
C ARG A 441 -14.68 -11.95 23.56
N ARG A 442 -14.07 -10.80 23.82
CA ARG A 442 -13.24 -10.62 25.03
C ARG A 442 -14.05 -10.74 26.32
N VAL A 443 -15.26 -10.18 26.34
CA VAL A 443 -16.19 -10.33 27.46
C VAL A 443 -16.62 -11.79 27.64
N SER A 444 -16.89 -12.52 26.55
CA SER A 444 -17.21 -13.96 26.65
C SER A 444 -16.09 -14.79 27.29
N LEU A 445 -14.84 -14.46 27.01
CA LEU A 445 -13.69 -15.12 27.63
C LEU A 445 -13.61 -14.82 29.14
N MET A 446 -13.85 -13.56 29.53
CA MET A 446 -13.88 -13.18 30.96
C MET A 446 -15.03 -13.87 31.72
N ILE A 447 -16.21 -13.96 31.11
CA ILE A 447 -17.39 -14.63 31.70
C ILE A 447 -17.15 -16.14 31.80
N GLY A 448 -16.55 -16.76 30.77
CA GLY A 448 -16.29 -18.20 30.72
C GLY A 448 -15.39 -18.71 31.84
N HIS A 449 -14.53 -17.85 32.40
CA HIS A 449 -13.70 -18.20 33.56
C HIS A 449 -14.42 -18.11 34.91
N LYS A 450 -15.57 -17.43 34.99
CA LYS A 450 -16.20 -17.02 36.26
C LYS A 450 -17.62 -17.55 36.47
N TYR A 451 -18.32 -17.94 35.40
CA TYR A 451 -19.74 -18.30 35.46
C TYR A 451 -20.06 -19.66 34.82
N ASN A 452 -21.22 -20.22 35.17
CA ASN A 452 -21.71 -21.50 34.65
C ASN A 452 -22.10 -21.42 33.16
N ALA A 453 -22.12 -22.57 32.50
CA ALA A 453 -22.39 -22.70 31.06
C ALA A 453 -23.69 -22.03 30.59
N LEU A 454 -24.75 -22.04 31.41
CA LEU A 454 -26.03 -21.38 31.07
C LEU A 454 -25.89 -19.87 30.86
N VAL A 455 -25.11 -19.19 31.72
CA VAL A 455 -24.86 -17.75 31.59
C VAL A 455 -24.05 -17.46 30.32
N LEU A 456 -23.10 -18.34 30.01
CA LEU A 456 -22.28 -18.22 28.81
C LEU A 456 -23.13 -18.39 27.54
N TYR A 457 -24.03 -19.38 27.47
CA TYR A 457 -24.94 -19.56 26.34
C TYR A 457 -25.92 -18.40 26.18
N ALA A 458 -26.47 -17.88 27.28
CA ALA A 458 -27.32 -16.69 27.24
C ALA A 458 -26.55 -15.46 26.71
N PHE A 459 -25.29 -15.29 27.13
CA PHE A 459 -24.43 -14.24 26.61
C PHE A 459 -24.13 -14.42 25.11
N TYR A 460 -23.85 -15.64 24.65
CA TYR A 460 -23.65 -15.93 23.23
C TYR A 460 -24.90 -15.62 22.41
N ALA A 461 -26.09 -15.99 22.87
CA ALA A 461 -27.35 -15.66 22.19
C ALA A 461 -27.57 -14.14 22.09
N ALA A 462 -27.34 -13.39 23.18
CA ALA A 462 -27.42 -11.93 23.17
C ALA A 462 -26.38 -11.30 22.23
N SER A 463 -25.14 -11.80 22.25
CA SER A 463 -24.06 -11.34 21.37
C SER A 463 -24.38 -11.56 19.89
N ALA A 464 -24.99 -12.71 19.55
CA ALA A 464 -25.44 -13.03 18.21
C ALA A 464 -26.57 -12.11 17.75
N ALA A 465 -27.54 -11.81 18.62
CA ALA A 465 -28.63 -10.88 18.30
C ALA A 465 -28.11 -9.46 17.99
N VAL A 466 -27.16 -8.96 18.80
CA VAL A 466 -26.49 -7.67 18.55
C VAL A 466 -25.74 -7.70 17.22
N MET A 467 -25.00 -8.77 16.93
CA MET A 467 -24.25 -8.90 15.68
C MET A 467 -25.16 -8.96 14.46
N ILE A 468 -26.25 -9.72 14.53
CA ILE A 468 -27.27 -9.81 13.47
C ILE A 468 -27.88 -8.43 13.19
N TYR A 469 -28.20 -7.66 14.23
CA TYR A 469 -28.72 -6.30 14.09
C TYR A 469 -27.73 -5.38 13.36
N LEU A 470 -26.46 -5.37 13.79
CA LEU A 470 -25.41 -4.54 13.16
C LEU A 470 -25.15 -4.96 11.71
N LEU A 471 -25.07 -6.26 11.44
CA LEU A 471 -24.90 -6.79 10.08
C LEU A 471 -26.07 -6.42 9.18
N ASN A 472 -27.30 -6.41 9.70
CA ASN A 472 -28.47 -5.94 8.95
C ASN A 472 -28.40 -4.44 8.62
N LEU A 473 -27.90 -3.60 9.53
CA LEU A 473 -27.66 -2.17 9.26
C LEU A 473 -26.61 -1.98 8.16
N VAL A 474 -25.50 -2.71 8.23
CA VAL A 474 -24.45 -2.70 7.19
C VAL A 474 -25.03 -3.15 5.85
N TYR A 475 -25.80 -4.25 5.84
CA TYR A 475 -26.45 -4.76 4.62
C TYR A 475 -27.40 -3.74 3.99
N LYS A 476 -28.26 -3.09 4.78
CA LYS A 476 -29.16 -2.04 4.29
C LYS A 476 -28.39 -0.90 3.62
N LYS A 477 -27.27 -0.48 4.22
CA LYS A 477 -26.43 0.60 3.67
C LYS A 477 -25.62 0.18 2.45
N LEU A 478 -25.09 -1.04 2.42
CA LEU A 478 -24.47 -1.62 1.21
C LEU A 478 -25.46 -1.69 0.04
N LYS A 479 -26.72 -2.07 0.31
CA LYS A 479 -27.78 -2.07 -0.70
C LYS A 479 -28.08 -0.66 -1.24
N ALA A 480 -28.09 0.35 -0.37
CA ALA A 480 -28.28 1.75 -0.77
C ALA A 480 -27.09 2.27 -1.61
N LEU A 481 -25.86 1.92 -1.25
CA LEU A 481 -24.65 2.20 -2.03
C LEU A 481 -24.71 1.56 -3.41
N HIS A 482 -25.05 0.28 -3.48
CA HIS A 482 -25.19 -0.46 -4.73
C HIS A 482 -26.22 0.21 -5.65
N HIS A 483 -27.38 0.59 -5.11
CA HIS A 483 -28.40 1.31 -5.88
C HIS A 483 -27.91 2.67 -6.37
N THR A 484 -27.18 3.42 -5.54
CA THR A 484 -26.66 4.74 -5.94
C THR A 484 -25.60 4.60 -7.04
N LEU A 485 -24.72 3.60 -6.95
CA LEU A 485 -23.75 3.28 -7.99
C LEU A 485 -24.42 2.85 -9.29
N SER A 486 -25.48 2.04 -9.23
CA SER A 486 -26.19 1.62 -10.45
C SER A 486 -26.90 2.78 -11.15
N VAL A 487 -27.44 3.75 -10.40
CA VAL A 487 -27.97 5.00 -10.95
C VAL A 487 -26.87 5.85 -11.60
N ILE A 488 -25.69 5.97 -10.97
CA ILE A 488 -24.56 6.67 -11.60
C ILE A 488 -24.16 5.98 -12.91
N LEU A 489 -24.14 4.64 -12.92
CA LEU A 489 -23.84 3.85 -14.11
C LEU A 489 -24.88 4.06 -15.23
N THR A 490 -26.16 4.29 -14.91
CA THR A 490 -27.18 4.62 -15.93
C THR A 490 -26.95 5.95 -16.64
N ASN A 491 -26.22 6.90 -16.01
CA ASN A 491 -25.85 8.15 -16.67
C ASN A 491 -24.70 7.97 -17.68
N VAL A 492 -23.97 6.85 -17.59
CA VAL A 492 -22.85 6.51 -18.46
C VAL A 492 -23.30 5.60 -19.61
N ASP A 493 -24.19 4.65 -19.31
CA ASP A 493 -24.62 3.63 -20.26
C ASP A 493 -25.61 4.19 -21.30
N SER A 494 -25.37 3.89 -22.58
CA SER A 494 -26.18 4.38 -23.69
C SER A 494 -27.65 3.90 -23.63
N SER A 495 -27.89 2.73 -23.03
CA SER A 495 -29.24 2.16 -22.92
C SER A 495 -30.10 2.81 -21.84
N LYS A 496 -29.48 3.57 -20.91
CA LYS A 496 -30.12 4.12 -19.69
C LYS A 496 -30.96 3.10 -18.90
N ASN A 497 -30.73 1.80 -19.08
CA ASN A 497 -31.52 0.75 -18.48
C ASN A 497 -30.95 0.37 -17.11
N LEU A 498 -31.67 0.72 -16.04
CA LEU A 498 -31.26 0.44 -14.67
C LEU A 498 -31.07 -1.07 -14.40
N LYS A 499 -31.96 -1.93 -14.92
CA LYS A 499 -31.85 -3.40 -14.73
C LYS A 499 -30.62 -4.00 -15.42
N LYS A 500 -30.14 -3.37 -16.49
CA LYS A 500 -28.89 -3.75 -17.16
C LYS A 500 -27.69 -3.26 -16.37
N CYS A 501 -27.72 -2.00 -15.94
CA CYS A 501 -26.65 -1.38 -15.15
C CYS A 501 -26.44 -2.10 -13.81
N THR A 502 -27.50 -2.53 -13.13
CA THR A 502 -27.38 -3.35 -11.91
C THR A 502 -26.72 -4.70 -12.18
N ARG A 503 -27.01 -5.36 -13.32
CA ARG A 503 -26.34 -6.61 -13.72
C ARG A 503 -24.86 -6.40 -14.03
N ILE A 504 -24.50 -5.30 -14.70
CA ILE A 504 -23.09 -4.94 -14.95
C ILE A 504 -22.38 -4.72 -13.61
N LEU A 505 -22.96 -3.92 -12.72
CA LEU A 505 -22.38 -3.62 -11.42
C LEU A 505 -22.24 -4.87 -10.55
N ASN A 506 -23.24 -5.77 -10.52
CA ASN A 506 -23.14 -7.03 -9.79
C ASN A 506 -22.02 -7.92 -10.32
N SER A 507 -21.92 -8.06 -11.65
CA SER A 507 -20.86 -8.86 -12.27
C SER A 507 -19.47 -8.29 -11.94
N LEU A 508 -19.33 -6.96 -11.96
CA LEU A 508 -18.10 -6.28 -11.57
C LEU A 508 -17.75 -6.50 -10.10
N LEU A 509 -18.71 -6.30 -9.20
CA LEU A 509 -18.48 -6.44 -7.75
C LEU A 509 -18.14 -7.88 -7.36
N ILE A 510 -18.83 -8.88 -7.93
CA ILE A 510 -18.52 -10.29 -7.68
C ILE A 510 -17.13 -10.63 -8.23
N ALA A 511 -16.80 -10.20 -9.44
CA ALA A 511 -15.48 -10.42 -10.02
C ALA A 511 -14.38 -9.82 -9.15
N LEU A 512 -14.54 -8.56 -8.71
CA LEU A 512 -13.59 -7.89 -7.83
C LEU A 512 -13.47 -8.57 -6.48
N LEU A 513 -14.58 -8.99 -5.86
CA LEU A 513 -14.56 -9.67 -4.57
C LEU A 513 -13.78 -10.99 -4.66
N LEU A 514 -14.08 -11.82 -5.66
CA LEU A 514 -13.36 -13.08 -5.88
C LEU A 514 -11.88 -12.85 -6.21
N PHE A 515 -11.59 -11.80 -6.98
CA PHE A 515 -10.23 -11.41 -7.30
C PHE A 515 -9.46 -11.00 -6.05
N PHE A 516 -9.99 -10.09 -5.24
CA PHE A 516 -9.35 -9.68 -3.99
C PHE A 516 -9.22 -10.84 -3.00
N SER A 517 -10.22 -11.74 -2.91
CA SER A 517 -10.10 -12.93 -2.06
C SER A 517 -9.00 -13.87 -2.51
N ALA A 518 -8.78 -13.99 -3.82
CA ALA A 518 -7.67 -14.77 -4.36
C ALA A 518 -6.31 -14.10 -4.07
N MET A 519 -6.20 -12.81 -4.35
CA MET A 519 -4.94 -12.07 -4.23
C MET A 519 -4.50 -11.89 -2.77
N LEU A 520 -5.45 -11.78 -1.83
CA LEU A 520 -5.16 -11.66 -0.39
C LEU A 520 -5.15 -13.02 0.34
N PHE A 521 -5.41 -14.12 -0.37
CA PHE A 521 -5.35 -15.47 0.18
C PHE A 521 -4.00 -15.84 0.83
N PRO A 522 -2.83 -15.33 0.38
CA PRO A 522 -1.57 -15.51 1.09
C PRO A 522 -1.61 -15.13 2.57
N PHE A 523 -2.37 -14.10 2.94
CA PHE A 523 -2.58 -13.74 4.34
C PHE A 523 -3.38 -14.82 5.08
N ALA A 524 -4.39 -15.43 4.43
CA ALA A 524 -5.16 -16.52 5.01
C ALA A 524 -4.31 -17.80 5.21
N MET A 525 -3.43 -18.12 4.25
CA MET A 525 -2.47 -19.21 4.38
C MET A 525 -1.56 -19.03 5.60
N PHE A 526 -1.01 -17.83 5.76
CA PHE A 526 -0.16 -17.49 6.90
C PHE A 526 -0.94 -17.46 8.22
N ALA A 527 -2.13 -16.85 8.20
CA ALA A 527 -3.04 -16.69 9.32
C ALA A 527 -3.44 -18.00 9.99
N PHE A 528 -3.95 -18.92 9.18
CA PHE A 528 -4.59 -20.14 9.64
C PHE A 528 -3.66 -21.35 9.54
N ASN A 529 -2.40 -21.14 9.11
CA ASN A 529 -1.42 -22.19 8.85
C ASN A 529 -2.02 -23.34 8.03
N LEU A 530 -2.71 -22.98 6.94
CA LEU A 530 -3.44 -23.93 6.11
C LEU A 530 -2.48 -24.91 5.43
N SER A 531 -2.99 -26.10 5.15
CA SER A 531 -2.26 -27.14 4.40
C SER A 531 -1.91 -26.68 2.98
N PRO A 532 -0.78 -27.13 2.40
CA PRO A 532 -0.29 -26.65 1.10
C PRO A 532 -1.27 -26.76 -0.07
N TRP A 533 -2.18 -27.76 -0.07
CA TRP A 533 -3.19 -27.89 -1.12
C TRP A 533 -4.11 -26.67 -1.22
N ALA A 534 -4.30 -25.91 -0.13
CA ALA A 534 -5.14 -24.72 -0.11
C ALA A 534 -4.62 -23.61 -1.03
N ASN A 535 -3.33 -23.63 -1.41
CA ASN A 535 -2.77 -22.73 -2.42
C ASN A 535 -3.42 -22.89 -3.81
N THR A 536 -4.22 -23.93 -4.07
CA THR A 536 -4.98 -24.06 -5.32
C THR A 536 -6.27 -23.23 -5.34
N LEU A 537 -6.82 -22.85 -4.18
CA LEU A 537 -8.08 -22.10 -4.06
C LEU A 537 -8.04 -20.70 -4.73
N PRO A 538 -6.97 -19.90 -4.61
CA PRO A 538 -6.84 -18.64 -5.33
C PRO A 538 -7.04 -18.78 -6.84
N PHE A 539 -6.51 -19.85 -7.45
CA PHE A 539 -6.65 -20.07 -8.89
C PHE A 539 -8.10 -20.33 -9.28
N ILE A 540 -8.85 -21.08 -8.45
CA ILE A 540 -10.29 -21.29 -8.65
C ILE A 540 -11.04 -19.95 -8.59
N PHE A 541 -10.75 -19.12 -7.58
CA PHE A 541 -11.36 -17.80 -7.45
C PHE A 541 -11.01 -16.87 -8.63
N ILE A 542 -9.78 -16.93 -9.13
CA ILE A 542 -9.35 -16.18 -10.32
C ILE A 542 -10.11 -16.63 -11.57
N ILE A 543 -10.26 -17.95 -11.79
CA ILE A 543 -11.00 -18.49 -12.94
C ILE A 543 -12.47 -18.03 -12.90
N ILE A 544 -13.12 -18.12 -11.73
CA ILE A 544 -14.50 -17.66 -11.56
C ILE A 544 -14.59 -16.13 -11.75
N SER A 545 -13.63 -15.37 -11.24
CA SER A 545 -13.56 -13.92 -11.45
C SER A 545 -13.49 -13.57 -12.94
N PHE A 546 -12.65 -14.26 -13.72
CA PHE A 546 -12.57 -14.08 -15.17
C PHE A 546 -13.87 -14.43 -15.90
N TYR A 547 -14.61 -15.44 -15.43
CA TYR A 547 -15.94 -15.76 -15.97
C TYR A 547 -16.92 -14.58 -15.81
N TYR A 548 -16.96 -13.96 -14.62
CA TYR A 548 -17.78 -12.77 -14.39
C TYR A 548 -17.31 -11.55 -15.18
N LEU A 549 -15.99 -11.35 -15.33
CA LEU A 549 -15.44 -10.28 -16.19
C LEU A 549 -15.82 -10.50 -17.66
N LYS A 550 -15.76 -11.73 -18.17
CA LYS A 550 -16.20 -12.06 -19.53
C LYS A 550 -17.67 -11.73 -19.74
N ASN A 551 -18.54 -12.08 -18.79
CA ASN A 551 -19.97 -11.74 -18.84
C ASN A 551 -20.20 -10.23 -18.81
N LEU A 552 -19.41 -9.49 -18.04
CA LEU A 552 -19.44 -8.03 -18.02
C LEU A 552 -19.10 -7.45 -19.41
N VAL A 553 -18.07 -7.98 -20.09
CA VAL A 553 -17.73 -7.53 -21.46
C VAL A 553 -18.91 -7.73 -22.42
N ILE A 554 -19.56 -8.89 -22.37
CA ILE A 554 -20.72 -9.19 -23.23
C ILE A 554 -21.88 -8.22 -22.96
N LEU A 555 -22.16 -7.90 -21.70
CA LEU A 555 -23.22 -6.96 -21.31
C LEU A 555 -22.94 -5.54 -21.80
N ILE A 556 -21.67 -5.10 -21.74
CA ILE A 556 -21.25 -3.78 -22.23
C ILE A 556 -21.35 -3.75 -23.77
N ASP A 557 -20.85 -4.76 -24.48
CA ASP A 557 -20.88 -4.82 -25.96
C ASP A 557 -22.32 -4.88 -26.51
N GLY A 558 -23.24 -5.58 -25.83
CA GLY A 558 -24.65 -5.64 -26.20
C GLY A 558 -25.39 -4.28 -26.17
N SER A 559 -24.76 -3.21 -25.67
CA SER A 559 -25.31 -1.83 -25.71
C SER A 559 -25.25 -1.17 -27.08
N HIS A 560 -24.30 -1.57 -27.94
CA HIS A 560 -24.06 -0.91 -29.22
C HIS A 560 -24.86 -1.53 -30.38
N HIS A 561 -25.24 -2.80 -30.29
CA HIS A 561 -26.03 -3.44 -31.35
C HIS A 561 -27.51 -3.01 -31.34
N SER A 562 -28.07 -2.55 -30.22
CA SER A 562 -29.45 -2.03 -30.17
C SER A 562 -29.60 -0.59 -30.64
N GLY A 563 -28.50 0.14 -30.86
CA GLY A 563 -28.52 1.51 -31.39
C GLY A 563 -28.46 1.59 -32.93
N LEU A 564 -28.05 0.51 -33.60
CA LEU A 564 -27.93 0.44 -35.05
C LEU A 564 -29.19 -0.10 -35.75
N SER A 565 -30.16 -0.66 -35.01
CA SER A 565 -31.40 -1.16 -35.60
C SER A 565 -32.48 -0.10 -35.82
N TYR A 566 -32.25 1.15 -35.39
CA TYR A 566 -33.20 2.25 -35.58
C TYR A 566 -32.78 3.26 -36.65
N SER A 567 -31.53 3.25 -37.14
CA SER A 567 -31.10 4.15 -38.22
C SER A 567 -31.19 3.54 -39.62
N THR A 568 -31.35 2.22 -39.75
CA THR A 568 -31.49 1.54 -41.04
C THR A 568 -32.94 1.41 -41.51
N SER A 569 -33.94 1.59 -40.64
CA SER A 569 -35.36 1.53 -41.03
C SER A 569 -35.96 2.85 -41.52
N VAL A 570 -35.29 4.00 -41.29
CA VAL A 570 -35.73 5.31 -41.80
C VAL A 570 -35.09 5.66 -43.15
N ALA A 571 -33.98 5.01 -43.52
CA ALA A 571 -33.32 5.18 -44.82
C ALA A 571 -33.90 4.29 -45.94
N ALA A 572 -34.79 3.34 -45.62
CA ALA A 572 -35.40 2.42 -46.59
C ALA A 572 -36.83 2.81 -47.03
N ALA A 573 -37.34 3.98 -46.62
CA ALA A 573 -38.66 4.50 -47.03
C ALA A 573 -38.59 5.75 -47.94
N LYS A 574 -37.41 6.04 -48.50
CA LYS A 574 -37.21 7.03 -49.55
C LYS A 574 -36.21 6.50 -50.58
N PHE A 575 -36.65 5.55 -51.39
CA PHE A 575 -36.19 5.37 -52.77
C PHE A 575 -37.32 4.74 -53.57
#